data_AF-A0A961RV07-F1
#
_entry.id   AF-A0A961RV07-F1
#
_cell.length_a   1.000
_cell.length_b   1.000
_cell.length_c   1.000
_cell.angle_alpha   90.00
_cell.angle_beta   90.00
_cell.angle_gamma   90.00
#
_symmetry.space_group_name_H-M   'P 1'
#
loop_
_entity.id
_entity.type
_entity.pdbx_description
1 polymer ?
#
loop_
_entity_poly.entity_id
_entity_poly.type
_entity_poly.pdbx_seq_one_letter_code
_entity_poly.pdbx_strand_id
1 'polypeptide(L)' 'PRPVGSHLVIDEDGNFEGSVSGGCVEGAVVTEAMDVLRSGEPKMLEFGVADETAWRVGLSCGGRIRVWVERVG' A
#
# COMPACT_ATOMS: atom_id res chain seq x y z
N PRO A 1 7.80 -7.71 5.50
CA PRO A 1 6.71 -8.03 4.56
C PRO A 1 5.67 -8.93 5.22
N ARG A 2 4.39 -8.68 4.95
CA ARG A 2 3.30 -9.57 5.35
C ARG A 2 3.02 -10.60 4.24
N PRO A 3 2.48 -11.78 4.55
CA PRO A 3 2.14 -12.78 3.54
C PRO A 3 1.00 -12.31 2.63
N VAL A 4 0.89 -12.92 1.45
CA VAL A 4 -0.25 -12.71 0.53
C VAL A 4 -1.56 -12.98 1.26
N GLY A 5 -2.57 -12.15 1.01
CA GLY A 5 -3.86 -12.19 1.71
C GLY A 5 -3.89 -11.38 3.00
N SER A 6 -2.83 -10.65 3.34
CA SER A 6 -2.89 -9.64 4.39
C SER A 6 -3.65 -8.41 3.91
N HIS A 7 -4.44 -7.81 4.80
CA HIS A 7 -5.32 -6.70 4.48
C HIS A 7 -4.96 -5.45 5.29
N LEU A 8 -5.31 -4.31 4.71
CA LEU A 8 -5.25 -2.99 5.31
C LEU A 8 -6.57 -2.30 4.96
N VAL A 9 -7.33 -1.90 5.96
CA VAL A 9 -8.59 -1.17 5.80
C VAL A 9 -8.33 0.28 6.14
N ILE A 10 -8.86 1.20 5.33
CA ILE A 10 -8.62 2.65 5.44
C ILE A 10 -9.98 3.34 5.33
N ASP A 11 -10.27 4.27 6.25
CA ASP A 11 -11.48 5.09 6.22
C ASP A 11 -11.25 6.43 5.50
N GLU A 12 -12.32 7.21 5.34
CA GLU A 12 -12.29 8.51 4.65
C GLU A 12 -11.50 9.59 5.40
N ASP A 13 -11.21 9.39 6.69
CA ASP A 13 -10.39 10.28 7.50
C ASP A 13 -8.89 9.88 7.44
N GLY A 14 -8.57 8.79 6.73
CA GLY A 14 -7.22 8.26 6.59
C GLY A 14 -6.76 7.42 7.79
N ASN A 15 -7.65 7.09 8.73
CA ASN A 15 -7.35 6.10 9.76
C ASN A 15 -7.26 4.73 9.09
N PHE A 16 -6.42 3.85 9.63
CA PHE A 16 -6.26 2.52 9.08
C PHE A 16 -6.10 1.43 10.14
N GLU A 17 -6.52 0.22 9.79
CA GLU A 17 -6.33 -1.00 10.58
C GLU A 17 -5.80 -2.14 9.72
N GLY A 18 -4.87 -2.92 10.27
CA GLY A 18 -4.20 -4.01 9.54
C GLY A 18 -2.83 -3.59 9.00
N SER A 19 -2.29 -4.41 8.09
CA SER A 19 -0.95 -4.19 7.51
C SER A 19 -0.72 -5.09 6.30
N VAL A 20 -0.10 -4.53 5.27
CA VAL A 20 0.34 -5.27 4.07
C VAL A 20 1.86 -5.44 3.99
N SER A 21 2.63 -4.70 4.79
CA SER A 21 4.10 -4.71 4.71
C SER A 21 4.82 -4.89 6.04
N GLY A 22 4.21 -4.40 7.12
CA GLY A 22 4.79 -4.34 8.47
C GLY A 22 5.27 -2.95 8.87
N GLY A 23 4.89 -1.89 8.15
CA GLY A 23 5.12 -0.49 8.52
C GLY A 23 5.85 0.37 7.47
N CYS A 24 6.48 -0.23 6.45
CA CYS A 24 7.34 0.53 5.52
C CYS A 24 6.57 1.26 4.41
N VAL A 25 5.44 0.72 3.95
CA VAL A 25 4.70 1.28 2.79
C VAL A 25 3.27 1.67 3.12
N GLU A 26 2.81 1.46 4.35
CA GLU A 26 1.44 1.74 4.80
C GLU A 26 1.05 3.20 4.54
N GLY A 27 1.93 4.17 4.82
CA GLY A 27 1.66 5.58 4.50
C GLY A 27 1.47 5.86 3.01
N ALA A 28 2.22 5.18 2.13
CA ALA A 28 2.05 5.31 0.70
C ALA A 28 0.73 4.67 0.22
N VAL A 29 0.36 3.52 0.81
CA VAL A 29 -0.93 2.87 0.52
C VAL A 29 -2.09 3.76 0.97
N VAL A 30 -2.00 4.41 2.13
CA VAL A 30 -3.03 5.36 2.61
C VAL A 30 -3.23 6.51 1.62
N THR A 31 -2.15 7.16 1.17
CA THR A 31 -2.24 8.24 0.18
C THR A 31 -2.96 7.81 -1.10
N GLU A 32 -2.59 6.65 -1.64
CA GLU A 32 -3.20 6.13 -2.87
C GLU A 32 -4.65 5.66 -2.65
N ALA A 33 -4.97 5.15 -1.47
CA ALA A 33 -6.33 4.77 -1.11
C ALA A 33 -7.27 5.98 -1.06
N MET A 34 -6.80 7.15 -0.63
CA MET A 34 -7.61 8.38 -0.66
C MET A 34 -8.02 8.77 -2.09
N ASP A 35 -7.19 8.47 -3.09
CA ASP A 35 -7.54 8.68 -4.50
C ASP A 35 -8.60 7.67 -4.96
N VAL A 36 -8.42 6.38 -4.61
CA VAL A 36 -9.37 5.30 -4.93
C VAL A 36 -10.72 5.51 -4.27
N LEU A 37 -10.77 6.00 -3.01
CA LEU A 37 -12.02 6.31 -2.31
C LEU A 37 -12.81 7.40 -3.06
N ARG A 38 -12.11 8.43 -3.56
CA ARG A 38 -12.71 9.55 -4.29
C ARG A 38 -13.15 9.18 -5.71
N SER A 39 -12.30 8.45 -6.45
CA SER A 39 -12.60 8.08 -7.84
C SER A 39 -13.54 6.88 -7.96
N GLY A 40 -13.51 5.97 -6.98
CA GLY A 40 -14.12 4.64 -7.08
C GLY A 40 -13.38 3.68 -8.01
N GLU A 41 -12.26 4.10 -8.61
CA GLU A 41 -11.49 3.28 -9.54
C GLU A 41 -10.41 2.51 -8.78
N PRO A 42 -10.41 1.16 -8.83
CA PRO A 42 -9.41 0.38 -8.11
C PRO A 42 -8.03 0.47 -8.77
N LYS A 43 -6.98 0.28 -7.96
CA LYS A 43 -5.59 0.46 -8.39
C LYS A 43 -4.69 -0.66 -7.88
N MET A 44 -3.77 -1.09 -8.74
CA MET A 44 -2.67 -1.98 -8.36
C MET A 44 -1.42 -1.15 -8.03
N LEU A 45 -0.95 -1.23 -6.80
CA LEU A 45 0.29 -0.60 -6.37
C LEU A 45 1.42 -1.63 -6.33
N GLU A 46 2.60 -1.25 -6.82
CA GLU A 46 3.79 -2.11 -6.76
C GLU A 46 4.87 -1.44 -5.89
N PHE A 47 5.31 -2.17 -4.86
CA PHE A 47 6.37 -1.75 -3.96
C PHE A 47 7.50 -2.75 -4.00
N GLY A 48 8.74 -2.29 -4.10
CA GLY A 48 9.91 -3.15 -4.01
C GLY A 48 11.19 -2.35 -3.84
N VAL A 49 12.33 -3.04 -3.75
CA VAL A 49 13.63 -2.37 -3.82
C VAL A 49 13.78 -1.83 -5.23
N ALA A 50 13.65 -0.51 -5.36
CA ALA A 50 14.19 0.18 -6.51
C ALA A 50 15.71 0.01 -6.44
N ASP A 51 16.30 -0.41 -7.55
CA ASP A 51 17.75 -0.47 -7.78
C ASP A 51 18.45 0.69 -7.07
N GLU A 52 19.61 0.46 -6.45
CA GLU A 52 20.28 1.29 -5.42
C GLU A 52 20.41 2.81 -5.72
N THR A 53 20.06 3.25 -6.92
CA THR A 53 20.07 4.62 -7.43
C THR A 53 18.72 5.36 -7.37
N ALA A 54 17.59 4.72 -7.07
CA ALA A 54 16.26 5.36 -7.10
C ALA A 54 15.56 5.37 -5.73
N TRP A 55 15.58 6.52 -5.06
CA TRP A 55 14.83 6.79 -3.82
C TRP A 55 13.30 6.73 -4.04
N ARG A 56 12.71 5.53 -4.08
CA ARG A 56 11.27 5.30 -3.88
C ARG A 56 11.07 4.46 -2.63
N VAL A 57 10.02 4.79 -1.87
CA VAL A 57 9.59 4.12 -0.63
C VAL A 57 9.61 2.61 -0.84
N GLY A 58 10.64 1.95 -0.29
CA GLY A 58 10.94 0.55 -0.54
C GLY A 58 10.85 -0.28 0.74
N LEU A 59 10.73 -1.59 0.58
CA LEU A 59 10.77 -2.54 1.70
C LEU A 59 12.21 -2.64 2.22
N SER A 60 12.42 -2.26 3.49
CA SER A 60 13.75 -2.28 4.13
C SER A 60 14.37 -3.69 4.24
N CYS A 61 13.57 -4.74 4.13
CA CYS A 61 13.98 -6.13 4.27
C CYS A 61 14.41 -6.81 2.96
N GLY A 62 14.33 -6.11 1.81
CA GLY A 62 14.48 -6.73 0.50
C GLY A 62 13.23 -7.53 0.10
N GLY A 63 12.66 -7.23 -1.06
CA GLY A 63 11.46 -7.90 -1.57
C GLY A 63 10.62 -7.00 -2.45
N ARG A 64 9.60 -7.60 -3.08
CA ARG A 64 8.59 -6.89 -3.88
C ARG A 64 7.20 -7.41 -3.50
N ILE A 65 6.26 -6.50 -3.30
CA ILE A 65 4.85 -6.80 -3.08
C ILE A 65 3.99 -6.02 -4.07
N ARG A 66 2.80 -6.55 -4.32
CA ARG A 66 1.74 -5.85 -5.04
C ARG A 66 0.54 -5.74 -4.12
N VAL A 67 -0.05 -4.56 -4.06
CA VAL A 67 -1.19 -4.25 -3.21
C VAL A 67 -2.34 -3.82 -4.11
N TRP A 68 -3.42 -4.60 -4.10
CA TRP A 68 -4.67 -4.22 -4.74
C TRP A 68 -5.43 -3.31 -3.80
N VAL A 69 -5.80 -2.13 -4.28
CA VAL A 69 -6.55 -1.14 -3.53
C VAL A 69 -7.89 -0.94 -4.24
N GLU A 70 -8.97 -1.21 -3.53
CA GLU A 70 -10.33 -1.04 -4.03
C GLU A 70 -11.18 -0.39 -2.95
N ARG A 71 -12.19 0.37 -3.39
CA ARG A 71 -13.20 0.92 -2.49
C ARG A 71 -14.17 -0.22 -2.12
N VAL A 72 -14.40 -0.38 -0.82
CA VAL A 72 -15.40 -1.31 -0.29
C VAL A 72 -16.69 -0.53 -0.04
N GLY A 73 -17.75 -0.81 -0.80
CA GLY A 73 -19.03 -0.12 -0.68
C GLY A 73 -19.99 -0.43 -1.83
#